data_AF-X1STR0-F1
#
_entry.id   AF-X1STR0-F1
#
_cell.length_a   1.000
_cell.length_b   1.000
_cell.length_c   1.000
_cell.angle_alpha   90.00
_cell.angle_beta   90.00
_cell.angle_gamma   90.00
#
_symmetry.space_group_name_H-M   'P 1'
#
loop_
_entity.id
_entity.type
_entity.pdbx_description
1 polymer ?
#
loop_
_entity_poly.entity_id
_entity_poly.type
_entity_poly.pdbx_seq_one_letter_code
_entity_poly.pdbx_strand_id
1 'polypeptide(L)' 'MTLILKASQRASKELEQGTFDAATIESSKGRILFDDVKESIIVVITTLEAKLGIIQLKLNAACKALEQVL' A
#
# COMPACT_ATOMS: atom_id res chain seq x y z
N MET A 1 5.66 10.20 6.74
CA MET A 1 6.32 8.91 6.48
C MET A 1 6.05 8.50 5.03
N THR A 2 6.75 9.10 4.05
CA THR A 2 6.57 8.85 2.60
C THR A 2 7.90 8.56 1.90
N LEU A 3 9.02 8.56 2.63
CA LEU A 3 10.36 8.33 2.08
C LEU A 3 10.51 6.92 1.51
N ILE A 4 9.99 5.90 2.22
CA ILE A 4 10.03 4.51 1.76
C ILE A 4 9.27 4.36 0.45
N LEU A 5 8.05 4.92 0.37
CA LEU A 5 7.24 4.91 -0.84
C LEU A 5 7.94 5.58 -2.02
N LYS A 6 8.50 6.77 -1.83
CA LYS A 6 9.25 7.47 -2.88
C LYS A 6 10.50 6.70 -3.32
N ALA A 7 11.20 6.07 -2.38
CA ALA A 7 12.35 5.24 -2.69
C ALA A 7 11.93 3.98 -3.49
N SER A 8 10.83 3.34 -3.10
CA SER A 8 10.26 2.21 -3.82
C SER A 8 9.78 2.58 -5.23
N GLN A 9 9.03 3.67 -5.38
CA GLN A 9 8.61 4.20 -6.69
C GLN A 9 9.81 4.48 -7.59
N ARG A 10 10.87 5.09 -7.03
CA ARG A 10 12.11 5.36 -7.77
C ARG A 10 12.79 4.07 -8.21
N ALA A 11 12.91 3.08 -7.32
CA ALA A 11 13.51 1.80 -7.63
C ALA A 11 12.72 1.04 -8.71
N SER A 12 11.38 1.01 -8.63
CA SER A 12 10.54 0.38 -9.65
C SER A 12 10.73 1.01 -11.03
N LYS A 13 10.92 2.33 -11.09
CA LYS A 13 11.23 3.04 -12.35
C LYS A 13 12.62 2.69 -12.88
N GLU A 14 13.64 2.66 -12.01
CA GLU A 14 15.02 2.33 -12.37
C GLU A 14 15.17 0.87 -12.82
N LEU A 15 14.31 -0.03 -12.33
CA LEU A 15 14.30 -1.45 -12.66
C LEU A 15 13.32 -1.82 -13.79
N GLU A 16 12.68 -0.82 -14.44
CA GLU A 16 11.66 -1.03 -15.49
C GLU A 16 10.50 -1.95 -15.06
N GLN A 17 10.15 -1.95 -13.76
CA GLN A 17 9.11 -2.82 -13.19
C GLN A 17 7.68 -2.27 -13.36
N GLY A 18 7.52 -1.15 -14.05
CA GLY A 18 6.24 -0.46 -14.21
C GLY A 18 5.89 0.41 -13.01
N THR A 19 4.58 0.58 -12.77
CA THR A 19 4.05 1.45 -11.72
C THR A 19 4.11 0.75 -10.36
N PHE A 20 4.46 1.51 -9.33
CA PHE A 20 4.39 1.01 -7.96
C PHE A 20 2.96 1.23 -7.46
N ASP A 21 2.18 0.14 -7.33
CA ASP A 21 0.76 0.22 -6.99
C ASP A 21 0.51 0.00 -5.49
N ALA A 22 1.24 -0.94 -4.89
CA ALA A 22 1.07 -1.32 -3.50
C ALA A 22 2.34 -1.91 -2.90
N ALA A 23 2.47 -1.85 -1.57
CA ALA A 23 3.48 -2.60 -0.84
C ALA A 23 3.00 -3.03 0.55
N THR A 24 3.51 -4.17 1.00
CA THR A 24 3.36 -4.61 2.39
C THR A 24 4.74 -4.67 3.03
N ILE A 25 4.91 -3.99 4.15
CA ILE A 25 6.09 -4.07 5.01
C ILE A 25 5.72 -4.88 6.24
N GLU A 26 6.39 -6.01 6.44
CA GLU A 26 6.22 -6.84 7.62
C GLU A 26 7.37 -6.63 8.61
N SER A 27 7.03 -6.66 9.89
CA SER A 27 7.97 -6.62 11.01
C SER A 27 7.55 -7.60 12.09
N SER A 28 8.42 -7.84 13.07
CA SER A 28 8.10 -8.62 14.26
C SER A 28 6.95 -8.03 15.11
N LYS A 29 6.55 -6.78 14.88
CA LYS A 29 5.50 -6.10 15.64
C LYS A 29 4.18 -5.96 14.89
N GLY A 30 4.16 -6.23 13.59
CA GLY A 30 2.98 -6.00 12.77
C GLY A 30 3.32 -5.73 11.32
N ARG A 31 2.33 -5.25 10.58
CA ARG A 31 2.40 -5.01 9.14
C ARG A 31 1.92 -3.60 8.81
N ILE A 32 2.51 -3.05 7.76
CA ILE A 32 2.09 -1.78 7.16
C ILE A 32 1.79 -2.05 5.69
N LEU A 33 0.57 -1.78 5.26
CA LEU A 33 0.15 -1.90 3.87
C LEU A 33 0.00 -0.50 3.29
N PHE A 34 0.46 -0.33 2.06
CA PHE A 34 0.35 0.89 1.27
C PHE A 34 -0.37 0.58 -0.04
N ASP A 35 -1.25 1.48 -0.43
CA ASP A 35 -1.97 1.43 -1.71
C ASP A 35 -2.06 2.86 -2.26
N ASP A 36 -1.62 3.05 -3.51
CA ASP A 36 -1.71 4.34 -4.20
C ASP A 36 -3.16 4.55 -4.70
N VAL A 37 -3.76 5.70 -4.37
CA VAL A 37 -5.11 6.08 -4.80
C VAL A 37 -5.07 7.49 -5.38
N LYS A 38 -4.93 7.57 -6.70
CA LYS A 38 -4.73 8.82 -7.45
C LYS A 38 -3.53 9.62 -6.92
N GLU A 39 -3.78 10.79 -6.32
CA GLU A 39 -2.74 11.67 -5.74
C GLU A 39 -2.57 11.46 -4.22
N SER A 40 -3.20 10.42 -3.67
CA SER A 40 -3.21 10.10 -2.24
C SER A 40 -2.73 8.67 -1.98
N ILE A 41 -2.29 8.41 -0.77
CA ILE A 41 -1.85 7.07 -0.35
C ILE A 41 -2.68 6.63 0.84
N ILE A 42 -3.24 5.43 0.75
CA ILE A 42 -3.91 4.78 1.89
C ILE A 42 -2.90 3.90 2.61
N VAL A 43 -2.86 4.03 3.93
CA VAL A 43 -1.97 3.24 4.78
C VAL A 43 -2.79 2.50 5.83
N VAL A 44 -2.61 1.18 5.87
CA VAL A 44 -3.18 0.34 6.94
C VAL A 44 -2.04 -0.17 7.81
N ILE A 45 -2.08 0.14 9.10
CA ILE A 45 -1.16 -0.37 10.11
C ILE A 45 -1.91 -1.40 10.94
N THR A 46 -1.35 -2.61 11.05
CA THR A 46 -2.03 -3.71 11.73
C THR A 46 -1.05 -4.58 12.52
N THR A 47 -1.58 -5.34 13.49
CA THR A 47 -0.82 -6.35 14.24
C THR A 47 -0.60 -7.62 13.42
N LEU A 48 0.30 -8.49 13.90
CA LEU A 48 0.62 -9.77 13.27
C LEU A 48 -0.56 -10.76 13.23
N GLU A 49 -1.47 -10.69 14.19
CA GLU A 49 -2.63 -11.59 14.27
C GLU A 49 -3.74 -11.23 13.29
N ALA A 50 -3.68 -10.04 12.71
CA ALA A 50 -4.70 -9.62 11.79
C ALA A 50 -4.67 -10.45 10.51
N LYS A 51 -5.85 -10.80 10.03
CA LYS A 51 -6.05 -11.62 8.83
C LYS A 51 -5.70 -10.80 7.58
N LEU A 52 -4.45 -10.88 7.13
CA LEU A 52 -3.93 -10.08 6.02
C LEU A 52 -4.81 -10.15 4.77
N GLY A 53 -5.29 -11.34 4.40
CA GLY A 53 -6.18 -11.50 3.24
C GLY A 53 -7.50 -10.73 3.38
N ILE A 54 -8.06 -10.63 4.58
CA ILE A 54 -9.29 -9.83 4.83
C ILE A 54 -8.98 -8.35 4.76
N ILE A 55 -7.86 -7.92 5.33
CA ILE A 55 -7.42 -6.53 5.25
C ILE A 55 -7.22 -6.12 3.80
N GLN A 56 -6.49 -6.91 3.02
CA GLN A 56 -6.25 -6.63 1.60
C GLN A 56 -7.57 -6.57 0.81
N LEU A 57 -8.48 -7.52 1.04
CA LEU A 57 -9.78 -7.52 0.38
C LEU A 57 -10.57 -6.24 0.66
N LYS A 58 -10.57 -5.77 1.92
CA LYS A 58 -11.27 -4.54 2.34
C LYS A 58 -10.56 -3.29 1.83
N LEU A 59 -9.23 -3.27 1.87
CA LEU A 59 -8.41 -2.18 1.36
C LEU A 59 -8.66 -1.98 -0.14
N ASN A 60 -8.59 -3.05 -0.94
CA ASN A 60 -8.86 -3.00 -2.38
C ASN A 60 -10.27 -2.46 -2.68
N ALA A 61 -11.28 -2.86 -1.90
CA ALA A 61 -12.65 -2.35 -2.05
C ALA A 61 -12.74 -0.86 -1.69
N ALA A 62 -12.03 -0.43 -0.64
CA ALA A 62 -11.97 0.97 -0.24
C ALA A 62 -11.24 1.84 -1.27
N CYS A 63 -10.12 1.38 -1.83
CA CYS A 63 -9.40 2.09 -2.90
C CYS A 63 -10.31 2.31 -4.11
N LYS A 64 -10.99 1.25 -4.59
CA LYS A 64 -11.95 1.35 -5.71
C LYS A 64 -13.09 2.32 -5.44
N ALA A 65 -13.60 2.34 -4.20
CA ALA A 65 -14.63 3.29 -3.81
C ALA A 65 -14.10 4.73 -3.82
N LEU A 66 -12.87 4.94 -3.33
CA LEU A 66 -12.24 6.26 -3.27
C LEU A 66 -11.85 6.80 -4.64
N GLU A 67 -11.44 5.96 -5.58
CA GLU A 67 -11.17 6.35 -6.97
C GLU A 67 -12.37 7.00 -7.67
N GLN A 68 -13.59 6.67 -7.25
CA GLN A 68 -14.83 7.22 -7.81
C GLN A 68 -15.19 8.61 -7.26
N VAL A 69 -14.59 9.04 -6.15
CA VAL A 69 -14.95 10.29 -5.44
C VAL A 69 -13.80 11.28 -5.31
N LEU A 70 -12.55 10.80 -5.31
CA LEU A 70 -11.37 11.60 -5.61
C LEU A 70 -11.24 11.78 -7.13
#